data_AF-A0A0W8JAC7-F1
#
_entry.id   AF-A0A0W8JAC7-F1
#
_cell.length_a   1.000
_cell.length_b   1.000
_cell.length_c   1.000
_cell.angle_alpha   90.00
_cell.angle_beta   90.00
_cell.angle_gamma   90.00
#
_symmetry.space_group_name_H-M   'P 1'
#
loop_
_entity.id
_entity.type
_entity.pdbx_description
1 polymer ?
#
loop_
_entity_poly.entity_id
_entity_poly.type
_entity_poly.pdbx_seq_one_letter_code
_entity_poly.pdbx_strand_id
1 'polypeptide(L)'
;MSYLPMQRLSMRKNNSSAKKLLLSCLGCLFIGLSQQAYAVEPLSVSGNKIYAGDEIKSFSGNSLFWSNNEWGGEKFYRADIVKMLREEWNASLVRASMGIQEDGGYLDDPAGNKAKVITVVDAAIANDMYVIIDWHSHHAEDNVAEAVSFFREMAQKYGDSPNVIYEIYNEPLQISWDSIIKPYAETVIAAIREFDPDNLIIVGTPSWSQDVDTASWNPINGTNIAYTLHFYAGTHGQFLRDKAITAMNNGIALFVTEWGTINANGDGDVNEAETDVWVNFMKEHDLSNANWALNDKDEGASTYYPDTMTLTPSGKKVKSIIANWPYKLENRTQKECTGVNVYPNWTRKSWEGGNYDHSDNGDYMVYQDKLYQANWYTKSTPGSDNSWSLTGICTD
;
A
#
# COMPACT_ATOMS: atom_id res chain seq x y z
N MET A 1 -61.15 -33.07 43.95
CA MET A 1 -61.23 -32.38 45.26
C MET A 1 -60.08 -31.38 45.25
N SER A 2 -60.25 -30.07 45.32
CA SER A 2 -61.21 -29.30 46.12
C SER A 2 -61.13 -27.79 45.77
N TYR A 3 -62.27 -27.11 45.91
CA TYR A 3 -62.52 -25.66 46.05
C TYR A 3 -62.39 -24.69 44.85
N LEU A 4 -63.58 -24.30 44.34
CA LEU A 4 -63.98 -22.98 43.77
C LEU A 4 -64.05 -21.92 44.91
N PRO A 5 -64.10 -20.57 44.69
CA PRO A 5 -65.11 -19.92 43.82
C PRO A 5 -64.88 -18.50 43.21
N MET A 6 -65.78 -18.19 42.25
CA MET A 6 -66.50 -16.94 41.92
C MET A 6 -65.79 -15.59 41.61
N GLN A 7 -65.99 -15.19 40.34
CA GLN A 7 -66.57 -13.92 39.82
C GLN A 7 -66.14 -12.55 40.39
N ARG A 8 -65.72 -11.66 39.47
CA ARG A 8 -66.37 -10.34 39.29
C ARG A 8 -66.13 -9.74 37.91
N LEU A 9 -67.24 -9.40 37.24
CA LEU A 9 -67.28 -8.54 36.06
C LEU A 9 -66.90 -7.10 36.43
N SER A 10 -66.19 -6.44 35.53
CA SER A 10 -66.19 -4.97 35.37
C SER A 10 -66.00 -4.65 33.89
N MET A 11 -67.10 -4.43 33.18
CA MET A 11 -67.09 -3.71 31.91
C MET A 11 -67.22 -2.21 32.19
N ARG A 12 -66.29 -1.41 31.67
CA ARG A 12 -66.58 0.00 31.35
C ARG A 12 -66.17 0.34 29.93
N LYS A 13 -67.16 0.94 29.27
CA LYS A 13 -67.37 1.32 27.88
C LYS A 13 -66.63 2.60 27.46
N ASN A 14 -66.63 2.79 26.14
CA ASN A 14 -66.59 4.03 25.34
C ASN A 14 -65.18 4.58 25.00
N ASN A 15 -64.88 5.08 23.80
CA ASN A 15 -65.70 5.39 22.63
C ASN A 15 -64.80 5.55 21.37
N SER A 16 -65.39 5.25 20.19
CA SER A 16 -65.19 5.85 18.85
C SER A 16 -63.81 6.42 18.47
N SER A 17 -63.25 6.15 17.30
CA SER A 17 -63.75 6.69 16.02
C SER A 17 -63.08 6.05 14.80
N ALA A 18 -63.80 6.08 13.70
CA ALA A 18 -63.51 5.47 12.41
C ALA A 18 -62.34 6.09 11.63
N LYS A 19 -61.78 5.25 10.73
CA LYS A 19 -61.20 5.55 9.41
C LYS A 19 -60.04 6.55 9.33
N LYS A 20 -58.88 6.06 8.85
CA LYS A 20 -58.32 6.46 7.55
C LYS A 20 -57.16 5.55 7.15
N LEU A 21 -57.24 5.09 5.91
CA LEU A 21 -56.17 4.50 5.11
C LEU A 21 -54.99 5.48 5.11
N LEU A 22 -53.80 5.02 5.49
CA LEU A 22 -52.54 5.72 5.22
C LEU A 22 -51.62 4.72 4.52
N LEU A 23 -51.53 4.90 3.21
CA LEU A 23 -50.38 4.51 2.40
C LEU A 23 -49.15 5.13 3.08
N SER A 24 -48.36 4.34 3.79
CA SER A 24 -46.99 4.72 4.12
C SER A 24 -46.11 4.26 2.97
N CYS A 25 -45.70 5.20 2.13
CA CYS A 25 -44.56 5.04 1.26
C CYS A 25 -43.36 4.60 2.10
N LEU A 26 -42.98 3.33 2.04
CA LEU A 26 -41.59 2.95 2.27
C LEU A 26 -40.83 3.50 1.06
N GLY A 27 -40.40 4.76 1.17
CA GLY A 27 -39.27 5.23 0.41
C GLY A 27 -38.09 4.39 0.88
N CYS A 28 -37.73 3.36 0.11
CA CYS A 28 -36.42 2.76 0.20
C CYS A 28 -35.43 3.90 -0.06
N LEU A 29 -34.87 4.45 1.03
CA LEU A 29 -33.63 5.20 0.96
C LEU A 29 -32.57 4.16 0.56
N PHE A 30 -32.44 3.93 -0.75
CA PHE A 30 -31.19 3.44 -1.30
C PHE A 30 -30.19 4.57 -1.02
N ILE A 31 -29.58 4.54 0.17
CA ILE A 31 -28.27 5.14 0.34
C ILE A 31 -27.41 4.30 -0.59
N GLY A 32 -27.20 4.80 -1.81
CA GLY A 32 -26.16 4.27 -2.66
C GLY A 32 -24.89 4.31 -1.82
N LEU A 33 -24.37 3.15 -1.48
CA LEU A 33 -22.99 3.03 -1.04
C LEU A 33 -22.17 3.54 -2.22
N SER A 34 -21.85 4.84 -2.20
CA SER A 34 -20.89 5.42 -3.11
C SER A 34 -19.59 4.67 -2.85
N GLN A 35 -19.18 3.82 -3.79
CA GLN A 35 -17.85 3.22 -3.75
C GLN A 35 -16.85 4.37 -3.67
N GLN A 36 -16.05 4.33 -2.62
CA GLN A 36 -14.99 5.28 -2.32
C GLN A 36 -13.98 5.19 -3.46
N ALA A 37 -13.93 6.20 -4.33
CA ALA A 37 -13.00 6.19 -5.46
C ALA A 37 -11.65 6.75 -4.99
N TYR A 38 -10.95 5.95 -4.18
CA TYR A 38 -9.54 6.19 -3.91
C TYR A 38 -8.72 6.01 -5.19
N ALA A 39 -7.59 6.72 -5.27
CA ALA A 39 -6.59 6.54 -6.32
C ALA A 39 -6.14 5.07 -6.45
N VAL A 40 -6.00 4.39 -5.32
CA VAL A 40 -5.82 2.94 -5.18
C VAL A 40 -6.68 2.43 -4.03
N GLU A 41 -7.13 1.18 -4.09
CA GLU A 41 -7.94 0.60 -3.01
C GLU A 41 -7.16 0.56 -1.67
N PRO A 42 -7.79 0.82 -0.51
CA PRO A 42 -7.10 0.70 0.77
C PRO A 42 -6.72 -0.77 1.03
N LEU A 43 -5.51 -0.98 1.56
CA LEU A 43 -5.02 -2.30 1.93
C LEU A 43 -5.39 -2.65 3.36
N SER A 44 -5.82 -3.89 3.61
CA SER A 44 -6.05 -4.40 4.96
C SER A 44 -5.62 -5.86 5.11
N VAL A 45 -5.43 -6.31 6.35
CA VAL A 45 -5.05 -7.69 6.65
C VAL A 45 -6.18 -8.38 7.40
N SER A 46 -6.55 -9.57 6.92
CA SER A 46 -7.48 -10.46 7.62
C SER A 46 -6.96 -11.90 7.56
N GLY A 47 -6.62 -12.45 8.73
CA GLY A 47 -5.89 -13.72 8.81
C GLY A 47 -4.57 -13.64 8.05
N ASN A 48 -4.32 -14.61 7.18
CA ASN A 48 -3.11 -14.69 6.36
C ASN A 48 -3.21 -14.01 4.99
N LYS A 49 -4.23 -13.17 4.78
CA LYS A 49 -4.51 -12.52 3.48
C LYS A 49 -4.48 -11.00 3.57
N ILE A 50 -3.94 -10.40 2.52
CA ILE A 50 -4.02 -8.97 2.26
C ILE A 50 -5.18 -8.73 1.30
N TYR A 51 -6.06 -7.80 1.67
CA TYR A 51 -7.18 -7.34 0.87
C TYR A 51 -6.83 -5.98 0.28
N ALA A 52 -7.29 -5.72 -0.95
CA ALA A 52 -7.43 -4.39 -1.49
C ALA A 52 -8.92 -4.12 -1.69
N GLY A 53 -9.46 -3.17 -0.91
CA GLY A 53 -10.90 -3.02 -0.77
C GLY A 53 -11.51 -4.28 -0.15
N ASP A 54 -12.52 -4.85 -0.80
CA ASP A 54 -13.26 -6.03 -0.31
C ASP A 54 -12.72 -7.37 -0.86
N GLU A 55 -11.68 -7.34 -1.68
CA GLU A 55 -11.16 -8.51 -2.40
C GLU A 55 -9.72 -8.84 -2.01
N ILE A 56 -9.40 -10.14 -1.95
CA ILE A 56 -8.02 -10.61 -1.86
C ILE A 56 -7.34 -10.36 -3.20
N LYS A 57 -6.27 -9.57 -3.18
CA LYS A 57 -5.50 -9.19 -4.37
C LYS A 57 -4.03 -9.18 -4.03
N SER A 58 -3.21 -9.46 -5.05
CA SER A 58 -1.76 -9.34 -4.97
C SER A 58 -1.24 -8.43 -6.08
N PHE A 59 -0.20 -7.66 -5.77
CA PHE A 59 0.37 -6.67 -6.66
C PHE A 59 1.86 -6.94 -6.89
N SER A 60 2.34 -6.67 -8.10
CA SER A 60 3.75 -6.85 -8.45
C SER A 60 4.34 -5.54 -8.96
N GLY A 61 5.60 -5.32 -8.62
CA GLY A 61 6.32 -4.10 -8.95
C GLY A 61 7.82 -4.23 -8.75
N ASN A 62 8.49 -3.09 -8.62
CA ASN A 62 9.95 -3.02 -8.60
C ASN A 62 10.43 -2.37 -7.31
N SER A 63 11.52 -2.88 -6.77
CA SER A 63 12.31 -2.19 -5.76
C SER A 63 13.36 -1.33 -6.44
N LEU A 64 13.47 -0.08 -6.00
CA LEU A 64 14.66 0.72 -6.28
C LEU A 64 15.84 0.11 -5.51
N PHE A 65 17.05 0.34 -6.02
CA PHE A 65 18.27 0.04 -5.28
C PHE A 65 18.44 0.98 -4.08
N TRP A 66 19.48 0.77 -3.27
CA TRP A 66 19.87 1.62 -2.15
C TRP A 66 19.83 3.11 -2.52
N SER A 67 19.22 3.92 -1.66
CA SER A 67 19.12 5.37 -1.84
C SER A 67 20.43 6.12 -1.59
N ASN A 68 21.44 5.46 -1.01
CA ASN A 68 22.66 6.08 -0.50
C ASN A 68 23.31 7.01 -1.52
N ASN A 69 23.88 8.11 -1.03
CA ASN A 69 24.69 8.99 -1.85
C ASN A 69 25.90 8.22 -2.41
N GLU A 70 26.18 8.37 -3.70
CA GLU A 70 27.35 7.81 -4.41
C GLU A 70 27.30 6.29 -4.66
N TRP A 71 26.14 5.64 -4.46
CA TRP A 71 25.98 4.19 -4.68
C TRP A 71 25.41 3.83 -6.06
N GLY A 72 25.03 4.84 -6.85
CA GLY A 72 24.49 4.71 -8.21
C GLY A 72 22.97 4.51 -8.25
N GLY A 73 22.36 3.97 -7.19
CA GLY A 73 20.91 3.76 -7.10
C GLY A 73 20.10 5.05 -6.99
N GLU A 74 20.67 6.08 -6.35
CA GLU A 74 20.02 7.37 -6.10
C GLU A 74 19.57 8.08 -7.38
N LYS A 75 20.22 7.82 -8.51
CA LYS A 75 19.86 8.41 -9.81
C LYS A 75 18.51 7.94 -10.33
N PHE A 76 17.96 6.84 -9.80
CA PHE A 76 16.65 6.31 -10.17
C PHE A 76 15.51 6.81 -9.28
N TYR A 77 15.78 7.54 -8.19
CA TYR A 77 14.78 8.13 -7.30
C TYR A 77 14.17 9.40 -7.91
N ARG A 78 13.39 9.22 -9.00
CA ARG A 78 12.82 10.31 -9.78
C ARG A 78 11.38 10.01 -10.22
N ALA A 79 10.58 11.06 -10.37
CA ALA A 79 9.17 10.92 -10.75
C ALA A 79 8.95 10.32 -12.15
N ASP A 80 9.84 10.60 -13.10
CA ASP A 80 9.78 10.04 -14.45
C ASP A 80 10.04 8.53 -14.48
N ILE A 81 10.91 8.03 -13.58
CA ILE A 81 11.13 6.59 -13.41
C ILE A 81 9.87 5.91 -12.85
N VAL A 82 9.25 6.48 -11.81
CA VAL A 82 8.00 5.93 -11.24
C VAL A 82 6.89 5.89 -12.29
N LYS A 83 6.73 6.97 -13.07
CA LYS A 83 5.78 7.00 -14.19
C LYS A 83 6.07 5.92 -15.23
N MET A 84 7.33 5.73 -15.61
CA MET A 84 7.75 4.68 -16.54
C MET A 84 7.42 3.27 -16.00
N LEU A 85 7.59 3.02 -14.70
CA LEU A 85 7.18 1.75 -14.09
C LEU A 85 5.65 1.53 -14.21
N ARG A 86 4.85 2.57 -14.00
CA ARG A 86 3.39 2.47 -14.17
C ARG A 86 2.99 2.18 -15.61
N GLU A 87 3.53 2.95 -16.55
CA GLU A 87 3.08 2.99 -17.95
C GLU A 87 3.70 1.88 -18.81
N GLU A 88 4.98 1.58 -18.61
CA GLU A 88 5.71 0.66 -19.48
C GLU A 88 5.91 -0.74 -18.88
N TRP A 89 5.97 -0.86 -17.56
CA TRP A 89 6.06 -2.15 -16.88
C TRP A 89 4.71 -2.65 -16.39
N ASN A 90 3.71 -1.77 -16.34
CA ASN A 90 2.41 -2.04 -15.72
C ASN A 90 2.56 -2.46 -14.25
N ALA A 91 3.55 -1.87 -13.57
CA ALA A 91 3.80 -2.08 -12.16
C ALA A 91 2.68 -1.47 -11.32
N SER A 92 2.25 -2.19 -10.29
CA SER A 92 1.24 -1.70 -9.34
C SER A 92 1.87 -1.11 -8.07
N LEU A 93 3.16 -1.38 -7.84
CA LEU A 93 3.88 -0.83 -6.71
C LEU A 93 5.32 -0.46 -7.07
N VAL A 94 5.89 0.43 -6.26
CA VAL A 94 7.33 0.75 -6.25
C VAL A 94 7.83 0.76 -4.80
N ARG A 95 9.02 0.20 -4.54
CA ARG A 95 9.65 0.24 -3.22
C ARG A 95 10.83 1.21 -3.20
N ALA A 96 10.84 2.10 -2.21
CA ALA A 96 11.88 3.09 -1.98
C ALA A 96 12.80 2.64 -0.83
N SER A 97 13.88 1.95 -1.20
CA SER A 97 14.86 1.31 -0.31
C SER A 97 15.83 2.33 0.30
N MET A 98 15.40 3.01 1.37
CA MET A 98 16.19 4.06 2.00
C MET A 98 17.28 3.47 2.88
N GLY A 99 18.54 3.52 2.44
CA GLY A 99 19.65 3.04 3.26
C GLY A 99 19.87 3.90 4.49
N ILE A 100 20.31 3.27 5.58
CA ILE A 100 20.27 3.88 6.92
C ILE A 100 21.66 4.09 7.51
N GLN A 101 22.35 3.00 7.88
CA GLN A 101 23.59 3.04 8.65
C GLN A 101 24.86 3.01 7.80
N GLU A 102 24.73 2.59 6.54
CA GLU A 102 25.83 2.55 5.58
C GLU A 102 26.18 3.94 5.06
N ASP A 103 27.43 4.11 4.62
CA ASP A 103 27.96 5.38 4.10
C ASP A 103 27.01 6.01 3.07
N GLY A 104 26.72 7.30 3.26
CA GLY A 104 25.80 8.06 2.41
C GLY A 104 24.32 7.77 2.64
N GLY A 105 23.98 6.95 3.65
CA GLY A 105 22.63 6.63 4.09
C GLY A 105 21.98 7.72 4.95
N TYR A 106 20.81 7.41 5.50
CA TYR A 106 19.98 8.35 6.26
C TYR A 106 20.68 8.89 7.50
N LEU A 107 21.52 8.11 8.21
CA LEU A 107 22.21 8.61 9.39
C LEU A 107 23.30 9.63 9.05
N ASP A 108 23.89 9.56 7.85
CA ASP A 108 24.88 10.52 7.35
C ASP A 108 24.22 11.77 6.74
N ASP A 109 23.17 11.57 5.93
CA ASP A 109 22.42 12.64 5.27
C ASP A 109 20.91 12.39 5.37
N PRO A 110 20.29 12.73 6.52
CA PRO A 110 18.87 12.52 6.74
C PRO A 110 17.99 13.29 5.75
N ALA A 111 18.42 14.50 5.37
CA ALA A 111 17.65 15.37 4.50
C ALA A 111 17.65 14.88 3.06
N GLY A 112 18.83 14.52 2.52
CA GLY A 112 18.96 14.04 1.15
C GLY A 112 18.27 12.70 0.92
N ASN A 113 18.46 11.73 1.80
CA ASN A 113 17.83 10.41 1.67
C ASN A 113 16.30 10.50 1.83
N LYS A 114 15.80 11.26 2.81
CA LYS A 114 14.34 11.51 2.94
C LYS A 114 13.75 12.21 1.73
N ALA A 115 14.46 13.18 1.12
CA ALA A 115 13.97 13.87 -0.08
C ALA A 115 13.83 12.92 -1.29
N LYS A 116 14.74 11.95 -1.44
CA LYS A 116 14.64 10.90 -2.48
C LYS A 116 13.39 10.03 -2.25
N VAL A 117 13.16 9.57 -1.03
CA VAL A 117 11.96 8.79 -0.67
C VAL A 117 10.69 9.59 -0.95
N ILE A 118 10.61 10.84 -0.50
CA ILE A 118 9.47 11.73 -0.74
C ILE A 118 9.19 11.89 -2.24
N THR A 119 10.25 12.03 -3.06
CA THR A 119 10.11 12.14 -4.52
C THR A 119 9.42 10.91 -5.11
N VAL A 120 9.77 9.71 -4.63
CA VAL A 120 9.18 8.45 -5.10
C VAL A 120 7.74 8.29 -4.59
N VAL A 121 7.48 8.62 -3.33
CA VAL A 121 6.13 8.58 -2.73
C VAL A 121 5.17 9.51 -3.44
N ASP A 122 5.54 10.78 -3.61
CA ASP A 122 4.72 11.78 -4.29
C ASP A 122 4.43 11.34 -5.74
N ALA A 123 5.43 10.79 -6.43
CA ALA A 123 5.26 10.28 -7.79
C ALA A 123 4.37 9.03 -7.86
N ALA A 124 4.44 8.12 -6.89
CA ALA A 124 3.59 6.94 -6.85
C ALA A 124 2.12 7.31 -6.63
N ILE A 125 1.83 8.25 -5.72
CA ILE A 125 0.50 8.80 -5.50
C ILE A 125 -0.03 9.48 -6.78
N ALA A 126 0.82 10.28 -7.44
CA ALA A 126 0.47 10.93 -8.70
C ALA A 126 0.15 9.91 -9.83
N ASN A 127 0.76 8.72 -9.79
CA ASN A 127 0.60 7.65 -10.78
C ASN A 127 -0.35 6.51 -10.36
N ASP A 128 -1.12 6.70 -9.28
CA ASP A 128 -2.00 5.67 -8.71
C ASP A 128 -1.27 4.34 -8.54
N MET A 129 -0.12 4.36 -7.87
CA MET A 129 0.64 3.17 -7.50
C MET A 129 0.72 3.07 -5.98
N TYR A 130 0.81 1.86 -5.44
CA TYR A 130 1.29 1.70 -4.08
C TYR A 130 2.79 2.05 -4.00
N VAL A 131 3.22 2.52 -2.84
CA VAL A 131 4.62 2.80 -2.54
C VAL A 131 5.00 2.21 -1.21
N ILE A 132 6.07 1.42 -1.19
CA ILE A 132 6.68 0.91 0.03
C ILE A 132 7.76 1.90 0.45
N ILE A 133 7.59 2.52 1.62
CA ILE A 133 8.62 3.31 2.29
C ILE A 133 9.42 2.35 3.16
N ASP A 134 10.61 1.99 2.69
CA ASP A 134 11.45 0.96 3.31
C ASP A 134 12.60 1.57 4.11
N TRP A 135 12.66 1.22 5.39
CA TRP A 135 13.81 1.44 6.27
C TRP A 135 14.85 0.35 6.00
N HIS A 136 15.68 0.60 4.99
CA HIS A 136 16.59 -0.37 4.39
C HIS A 136 17.82 -0.60 5.26
N SER A 137 17.62 -1.35 6.35
CA SER A 137 18.59 -1.58 7.41
C SER A 137 18.77 -3.07 7.71
N HIS A 138 19.98 -3.42 8.16
CA HIS A 138 20.29 -4.71 8.79
C HIS A 138 20.34 -4.65 10.33
N HIS A 139 20.32 -3.43 10.90
CA HIS A 139 20.57 -3.14 12.32
C HIS A 139 19.61 -2.07 12.84
N ALA A 140 18.34 -2.09 12.42
CA ALA A 140 17.38 -1.03 12.75
C ALA A 140 17.14 -0.92 14.27
N GLU A 141 17.32 -2.02 15.00
CA GLU A 141 17.28 -2.12 16.45
C GLU A 141 18.29 -1.22 17.17
N ASP A 142 19.39 -0.86 16.51
CA ASP A 142 20.42 0.02 17.08
C ASP A 142 20.06 1.51 16.97
N ASN A 143 19.07 1.85 16.12
CA ASN A 143 18.66 3.22 15.78
C ASN A 143 17.15 3.45 15.91
N VAL A 144 16.56 2.94 16.99
CA VAL A 144 15.11 2.98 17.23
C VAL A 144 14.56 4.41 17.24
N ALA A 145 15.30 5.37 17.82
CA ALA A 145 14.85 6.76 17.94
C ALA A 145 14.75 7.45 16.57
N GLU A 146 15.71 7.18 15.69
CA GLU A 146 15.74 7.70 14.33
C GLU A 146 14.62 7.08 13.49
N ALA A 147 14.42 5.76 13.58
CA ALA A 147 13.32 5.08 12.90
C ALA A 147 11.95 5.61 13.35
N VAL A 148 11.74 5.76 14.67
CA VAL A 148 10.50 6.35 15.23
C VAL A 148 10.30 7.77 14.70
N SER A 149 11.33 8.61 14.71
CA SER A 149 11.23 9.99 14.23
C SER A 149 10.87 10.04 12.75
N PHE A 150 11.53 9.23 11.92
CA PHE A 150 11.30 9.19 10.48
C PHE A 150 9.89 8.70 10.15
N PHE A 151 9.48 7.55 10.69
CA PHE A 151 8.18 6.97 10.38
C PHE A 151 7.02 7.80 10.94
N ARG A 152 7.19 8.44 12.09
CA ARG A 152 6.21 9.41 12.60
C ARG A 152 6.02 10.58 11.64
N GLU A 153 7.10 11.11 11.06
CA GLU A 153 7.02 12.19 10.06
C GLU A 153 6.35 11.71 8.76
N MET A 154 6.68 10.51 8.28
CA MET A 154 6.04 9.94 7.08
C MET A 154 4.55 9.66 7.30
N ALA A 155 4.16 9.16 8.48
CA ALA A 155 2.76 8.95 8.86
C ALA A 155 2.00 10.27 8.98
N GLN A 156 2.61 11.32 9.57
CA GLN A 156 2.01 12.65 9.61
C GLN A 156 1.76 13.24 8.21
N LYS A 157 2.67 12.96 7.27
CA LYS A 157 2.60 13.54 5.93
C LYS A 157 1.67 12.76 4.99
N TYR A 158 1.66 11.43 5.09
CA TYR A 158 1.03 10.55 4.11
C TYR A 158 0.00 9.58 4.69
N GLY A 159 -0.31 9.64 5.99
CA GLY A 159 -1.18 8.66 6.64
C GLY A 159 -2.60 8.56 6.06
N ASP A 160 -3.10 9.64 5.45
CA ASP A 160 -4.40 9.66 4.76
C ASP A 160 -4.34 9.07 3.33
N SER A 161 -3.16 8.65 2.85
CA SER A 161 -2.97 8.12 1.51
C SER A 161 -2.96 6.59 1.51
N PRO A 162 -3.94 5.91 0.88
CA PRO A 162 -3.98 4.44 0.81
C PRO A 162 -2.86 3.84 -0.05
N ASN A 163 -2.10 4.69 -0.76
CA ASN A 163 -0.95 4.30 -1.55
C ASN A 163 0.22 3.83 -0.66
N VAL A 164 0.33 4.35 0.57
CA VAL A 164 1.52 4.17 1.39
C VAL A 164 1.50 2.86 2.15
N ILE A 165 2.63 2.16 2.08
CA ILE A 165 2.94 0.96 2.84
C ILE A 165 4.25 1.23 3.57
N TYR A 166 4.32 0.91 4.86
CA TYR A 166 5.55 1.08 5.65
C TYR A 166 6.28 -0.25 5.78
N GLU A 167 7.54 -0.32 5.39
CA GLU A 167 8.41 -1.46 5.69
C GLU A 167 9.45 -1.00 6.71
N ILE A 168 9.27 -1.41 7.96
CA ILE A 168 9.95 -0.78 9.09
C ILE A 168 11.34 -1.36 9.36
N TYR A 169 11.66 -2.51 8.78
CA TYR A 169 12.97 -3.16 8.92
C TYR A 169 13.16 -4.15 7.76
N ASN A 170 13.99 -3.79 6.80
CA ASN A 170 14.29 -4.59 5.60
C ASN A 170 14.74 -6.03 5.92
N GLU A 171 15.94 -6.19 6.49
CA GLU A 171 16.57 -7.50 6.63
C GLU A 171 17.30 -7.66 7.96
N PRO A 172 16.56 -8.01 9.03
CA PRO A 172 17.17 -8.47 10.26
C PRO A 172 18.14 -9.62 10.01
N LEU A 173 19.32 -9.58 10.65
CA LEU A 173 20.29 -10.67 10.59
C LEU A 173 19.83 -11.86 11.45
N GLN A 174 20.76 -12.69 11.94
CA GLN A 174 20.47 -13.81 12.85
C GLN A 174 20.21 -13.32 14.28
N ILE A 175 19.18 -12.49 14.44
CA ILE A 175 18.76 -11.90 15.71
C ILE A 175 17.38 -12.44 16.11
N SER A 176 17.05 -12.38 17.42
CA SER A 176 15.81 -12.95 17.93
C SER A 176 14.58 -12.15 17.49
N TRP A 177 13.57 -12.87 16.99
CA TRP A 177 12.23 -12.29 16.81
C TRP A 177 11.68 -11.75 18.13
N ASP A 178 11.60 -12.59 19.18
CA ASP A 178 10.90 -12.27 20.42
C ASP A 178 11.57 -11.17 21.25
N SER A 179 12.91 -11.15 21.29
CA SER A 179 13.63 -10.25 22.19
C SER A 179 14.22 -9.01 21.51
N ILE A 180 14.24 -8.95 20.18
CA ILE A 180 14.86 -7.83 19.43
C ILE A 180 13.90 -7.26 18.39
N ILE A 181 13.54 -8.04 17.38
CA ILE A 181 12.78 -7.52 16.23
C ILE A 181 11.36 -7.09 16.63
N LYS A 182 10.63 -7.94 17.37
CA LYS A 182 9.26 -7.65 17.79
C LYS A 182 9.17 -6.41 18.71
N PRO A 183 10.01 -6.27 19.76
CA PRO A 183 10.02 -5.04 20.57
C PRO A 183 10.34 -3.77 19.79
N TYR A 184 11.30 -3.83 18.85
CA TYR A 184 11.57 -2.74 17.91
C TYR A 184 10.33 -2.39 17.09
N ALA A 185 9.73 -3.40 16.46
CA ALA A 185 8.58 -3.25 15.59
C ALA A 185 7.37 -2.66 16.32
N GLU A 186 7.04 -3.16 17.51
CA GLU A 186 5.93 -2.64 18.33
C GLU A 186 6.13 -1.15 18.67
N THR A 187 7.38 -0.72 18.91
CA THR A 187 7.72 0.68 19.18
C THR A 187 7.50 1.58 17.95
N VAL A 188 7.98 1.17 16.78
CA VAL A 188 7.84 1.93 15.53
C VAL A 188 6.39 1.93 15.05
N ILE A 189 5.68 0.80 15.14
CA ILE A 189 4.25 0.68 14.82
C ILE A 189 3.46 1.64 15.67
N ALA A 190 3.68 1.70 16.99
CA ALA A 190 2.97 2.62 17.86
C ALA A 190 3.14 4.08 17.40
N ALA A 191 4.34 4.48 16.98
CA ALA A 191 4.61 5.83 16.49
C ALA A 191 3.91 6.15 15.15
N ILE A 192 3.84 5.18 14.23
CA ILE A 192 3.08 5.30 12.97
C ILE A 192 1.60 5.46 13.29
N ARG A 193 1.05 4.58 14.14
CA ARG A 193 -0.37 4.53 14.50
C ARG A 193 -0.89 5.76 15.25
N GLU A 194 -0.02 6.68 15.67
CA GLU A 194 -0.44 7.98 16.18
C GLU A 194 -1.05 8.90 15.11
N PHE A 195 -0.65 8.72 13.85
CA PHE A 195 -1.10 9.55 12.71
C PHE A 195 -1.77 8.75 11.60
N ASP A 196 -1.50 7.45 11.53
CA ASP A 196 -2.00 6.56 10.49
C ASP A 196 -2.58 5.28 11.11
N PRO A 197 -3.91 5.20 11.32
CA PRO A 197 -4.53 4.10 12.03
C PRO A 197 -4.63 2.79 11.20
N ASP A 198 -4.49 2.84 9.88
CA ASP A 198 -4.96 1.77 8.99
C ASP A 198 -4.06 1.39 7.81
N ASN A 199 -3.06 2.16 7.39
CA ASN A 199 -2.17 1.70 6.30
C ASN A 199 -1.40 0.43 6.66
N LEU A 200 -1.02 -0.35 5.65
CA LEU A 200 -0.28 -1.60 5.83
C LEU A 200 1.13 -1.31 6.38
N ILE A 201 1.51 -2.04 7.43
CA ILE A 201 2.88 -2.08 7.94
C ILE A 201 3.46 -3.49 7.74
N ILE A 202 4.65 -3.57 7.17
CA ILE A 202 5.39 -4.79 6.89
C ILE A 202 6.61 -4.84 7.80
N VAL A 203 6.80 -5.98 8.48
CA VAL A 203 7.86 -6.17 9.47
C VAL A 203 8.84 -7.26 9.03
N GLY A 204 10.13 -6.90 8.97
CA GLY A 204 11.23 -7.82 8.71
C GLY A 204 11.23 -9.04 9.63
N THR A 205 11.74 -10.16 9.13
CA THR A 205 11.87 -11.40 9.93
C THR A 205 13.34 -11.83 10.04
N PRO A 206 13.73 -12.67 11.02
CA PRO A 206 15.14 -13.04 11.17
C PRO A 206 15.74 -13.68 9.92
N SER A 207 17.07 -13.66 9.85
CA SER A 207 17.88 -14.31 8.82
C SER A 207 17.62 -13.77 7.40
N TRP A 208 17.78 -12.46 7.22
CA TRP A 208 17.49 -11.74 5.97
C TRP A 208 16.05 -11.94 5.53
N SER A 209 15.11 -11.77 6.46
CA SER A 209 13.68 -11.92 6.22
C SER A 209 13.26 -13.29 5.67
N GLN A 210 13.83 -14.37 6.23
CA GLN A 210 13.53 -15.76 5.85
C GLN A 210 12.80 -16.55 6.93
N ASP A 211 12.96 -16.19 8.21
CA ASP A 211 12.41 -16.91 9.36
C ASP A 211 10.97 -16.47 9.69
N VAL A 212 10.12 -16.38 8.64
CA VAL A 212 8.70 -16.01 8.75
C VAL A 212 7.89 -16.99 9.60
N ASP A 213 8.29 -18.26 9.60
CA ASP A 213 7.74 -19.29 10.47
C ASP A 213 8.00 -18.98 11.94
N THR A 214 9.19 -18.48 12.29
CA THR A 214 9.52 -18.05 13.65
C THR A 214 8.64 -16.89 14.10
N ALA A 215 8.47 -15.86 13.26
CA ALA A 215 7.61 -14.72 13.57
C ALA A 215 6.15 -15.14 13.78
N SER A 216 5.67 -16.13 13.02
CA SER A 216 4.28 -16.60 13.07
C SER A 216 3.86 -17.25 14.39
N TRP A 217 4.81 -17.72 15.20
CA TRP A 217 4.51 -18.31 16.52
C TRP A 217 4.23 -17.26 17.60
N ASN A 218 4.71 -16.03 17.42
CA ASN A 218 4.47 -14.92 18.33
C ASN A 218 4.19 -13.63 17.55
N PRO A 219 3.09 -13.56 16.79
CA PRO A 219 2.80 -12.43 15.92
C PRO A 219 2.61 -11.13 16.71
N ILE A 220 2.88 -10.00 16.08
CA ILE A 220 2.54 -8.68 16.60
C ILE A 220 1.02 -8.55 16.66
N ASN A 221 0.50 -8.10 17.80
CA ASN A 221 -0.92 -7.81 17.95
C ASN A 221 -1.19 -6.36 17.50
N GLY A 222 -1.48 -6.19 16.22
CA GLY A 222 -1.75 -4.88 15.62
C GLY A 222 -2.66 -4.98 14.40
N THR A 223 -3.21 -3.84 14.00
CA THR A 223 -4.02 -3.71 12.78
C THR A 223 -3.13 -3.68 11.55
N ASN A 224 -3.52 -4.37 10.49
CA ASN A 224 -2.90 -4.33 9.16
C ASN A 224 -1.38 -4.52 9.21
N ILE A 225 -0.95 -5.62 9.83
CA ILE A 225 0.45 -6.05 9.92
C ILE A 225 0.68 -7.24 8.99
N ALA A 226 1.67 -7.12 8.10
CA ALA A 226 2.23 -8.22 7.32
C ALA A 226 3.71 -8.43 7.67
N TYR A 227 4.27 -9.55 7.24
CA TYR A 227 5.63 -9.96 7.57
C TYR A 227 6.44 -10.19 6.30
N THR A 228 7.68 -9.73 6.33
CA THR A 228 8.58 -9.77 5.17
C THR A 228 9.07 -11.19 4.89
N LEU A 229 8.99 -11.59 3.63
CA LEU A 229 9.65 -12.77 3.08
C LEU A 229 10.58 -12.36 1.93
N HIS A 230 11.88 -12.56 2.05
CA HIS A 230 12.84 -12.34 0.95
C HIS A 230 13.38 -13.63 0.38
N PHE A 231 13.58 -13.66 -0.93
CA PHE A 231 14.21 -14.78 -1.59
C PHE A 231 14.98 -14.39 -2.84
N TYR A 232 15.89 -15.27 -3.24
CA TYR A 232 16.69 -15.13 -4.45
C TYR A 232 16.72 -16.50 -5.13
N ALA A 233 16.17 -16.61 -6.33
CA ALA A 233 15.86 -17.89 -6.99
C ALA A 233 17.10 -18.75 -7.30
N GLY A 234 18.29 -18.14 -7.40
CA GLY A 234 19.55 -18.87 -7.53
C GLY A 234 20.00 -19.58 -6.24
N THR A 235 19.44 -19.21 -5.08
CA THR A 235 19.89 -19.70 -3.77
C THR A 235 18.77 -20.36 -2.96
N HIS A 236 17.56 -19.81 -3.04
CA HIS A 236 16.43 -20.19 -2.19
C HIS A 236 15.37 -20.92 -3.02
N GLY A 237 14.90 -22.06 -2.50
CA GLY A 237 13.91 -22.89 -3.17
C GLY A 237 12.87 -23.46 -2.22
N GLN A 238 12.54 -24.74 -2.37
CA GLN A 238 11.41 -25.36 -1.67
C GLN A 238 11.45 -25.19 -0.14
N PHE A 239 12.63 -25.30 0.47
CA PHE A 239 12.76 -25.17 1.93
C PHE A 239 12.22 -23.83 2.45
N LEU A 240 12.38 -22.74 1.70
CA LEU A 240 11.92 -21.42 2.12
C LEU A 240 10.42 -21.25 1.83
N ARG A 241 9.91 -21.84 0.75
CA ARG A 241 8.45 -21.94 0.52
C ARG A 241 7.76 -22.71 1.64
N ASP A 242 8.36 -23.78 2.14
CA ASP A 242 7.80 -24.56 3.25
C ASP A 242 7.68 -23.73 4.54
N LYS A 243 8.64 -22.83 4.79
CA LYS A 243 8.59 -21.86 5.91
C LYS A 243 7.48 -20.84 5.71
N ALA A 244 7.35 -20.31 4.49
CA ALA A 244 6.25 -19.40 4.14
C ALA A 244 4.88 -20.06 4.31
N ILE A 245 4.72 -21.32 3.88
CA ILE A 245 3.49 -22.11 4.09
C ILE A 245 3.21 -22.28 5.59
N THR A 246 4.24 -22.62 6.38
CA THR A 246 4.11 -22.75 7.83
C THR A 246 3.61 -21.45 8.47
N ALA A 247 4.20 -20.33 8.11
CA ALA A 247 3.82 -19.01 8.58
C ALA A 247 2.35 -18.66 8.23
N MET A 248 1.96 -18.85 6.97
CA MET A 248 0.59 -18.59 6.54
C MET A 248 -0.42 -19.53 7.22
N ASN A 249 -0.07 -20.80 7.46
CA ASN A 249 -0.91 -21.73 8.21
C ASN A 249 -1.07 -21.35 9.68
N ASN A 250 -0.06 -20.70 10.27
CA ASN A 250 -0.13 -20.10 11.60
C ASN A 250 -0.91 -18.78 11.62
N GLY A 251 -1.34 -18.27 10.46
CA GLY A 251 -2.34 -17.20 10.35
C GLY A 251 -1.77 -15.81 10.08
N ILE A 252 -0.47 -15.67 9.79
CA ILE A 252 0.12 -14.36 9.44
C ILE A 252 0.12 -14.11 7.94
N ALA A 253 -0.10 -12.86 7.52
CA ALA A 253 0.00 -12.43 6.13
C ALA A 253 1.46 -12.14 5.76
N LEU A 254 1.89 -12.56 4.57
CA LEU A 254 3.25 -12.34 4.07
C LEU A 254 3.25 -11.33 2.93
N PHE A 255 4.36 -10.60 2.81
CA PHE A 255 4.65 -9.72 1.67
C PHE A 255 6.10 -9.94 1.24
N VAL A 256 6.34 -10.11 -0.06
CA VAL A 256 7.68 -10.28 -0.62
C VAL A 256 8.25 -8.92 -1.05
N THR A 257 8.64 -8.08 -0.10
CA THR A 257 9.09 -6.70 -0.39
C THR A 257 10.39 -6.66 -1.19
N GLU A 258 11.17 -7.74 -1.16
CA GLU A 258 12.33 -7.94 -2.03
C GLU A 258 12.47 -9.37 -2.54
N TRP A 259 12.76 -9.53 -3.83
CA TRP A 259 13.18 -10.81 -4.39
C TRP A 259 14.02 -10.68 -5.66
N GLY A 260 14.93 -11.64 -5.90
CA GLY A 260 15.78 -11.67 -7.10
C GLY A 260 15.66 -12.95 -7.93
N THR A 261 15.91 -12.83 -9.23
CA THR A 261 15.94 -13.95 -10.19
C THR A 261 17.27 -14.72 -10.17
N ILE A 262 18.28 -14.17 -9.50
CA ILE A 262 19.68 -14.62 -9.46
C ILE A 262 20.05 -15.14 -8.06
N ASN A 263 21.34 -15.29 -7.73
CA ASN A 263 21.79 -15.75 -6.41
C ASN A 263 21.71 -14.66 -5.33
N ALA A 264 21.67 -15.04 -4.06
CA ALA A 264 21.53 -14.10 -2.93
C ALA A 264 22.65 -13.05 -2.78
N ASN A 265 23.78 -13.21 -3.49
CA ASN A 265 24.86 -12.22 -3.50
C ASN A 265 24.64 -11.08 -4.51
N GLY A 266 23.48 -11.03 -5.19
CA GLY A 266 23.15 -9.99 -6.17
C GLY A 266 23.62 -10.31 -7.60
N ASP A 267 24.28 -11.45 -7.84
CA ASP A 267 24.90 -11.75 -9.12
C ASP A 267 24.70 -13.19 -9.63
N GLY A 268 25.15 -13.44 -10.86
CA GLY A 268 25.00 -14.69 -11.59
C GLY A 268 23.84 -14.68 -12.59
N ASP A 269 23.66 -15.80 -13.27
CA ASP A 269 22.62 -15.95 -14.29
C ASP A 269 21.22 -16.13 -13.67
N VAL A 270 20.20 -15.73 -14.42
CA VAL A 270 18.79 -15.94 -14.06
C VAL A 270 18.52 -17.44 -13.89
N ASN A 271 18.03 -17.84 -12.71
CA ASN A 271 17.49 -19.18 -12.52
C ASN A 271 16.03 -19.20 -12.98
N GLU A 272 15.82 -19.37 -14.28
CA GLU A 272 14.50 -19.35 -14.94
C GLU A 272 13.50 -20.30 -14.27
N ALA A 273 13.92 -21.55 -14.04
CA ALA A 273 13.04 -22.60 -13.52
C ALA A 273 12.59 -22.30 -12.08
N GLU A 274 13.52 -21.95 -11.20
CA GLU A 274 13.16 -21.66 -9.80
C GLU A 274 12.40 -20.33 -9.69
N THR A 275 12.71 -19.34 -10.54
CA THR A 275 11.93 -18.09 -10.64
C THR A 275 10.47 -18.38 -10.97
N ASP A 276 10.19 -19.25 -11.94
CA ASP A 276 8.82 -19.60 -12.32
C ASP A 276 8.08 -20.34 -11.19
N VAL A 277 8.78 -21.19 -10.43
CA VAL A 277 8.19 -21.86 -9.26
C VAL A 277 7.82 -20.84 -8.18
N TRP A 278 8.69 -19.88 -7.88
CA TRP A 278 8.39 -18.81 -6.93
C TRP A 278 7.26 -17.89 -7.40
N VAL A 279 7.23 -17.51 -8.67
CA VAL A 279 6.16 -16.68 -9.24
C VAL A 279 4.81 -17.39 -9.13
N ASN A 280 4.74 -18.69 -9.43
CA ASN A 280 3.52 -19.47 -9.27
C ASN A 280 3.11 -19.58 -7.80
N PHE A 281 4.06 -19.83 -6.90
CA PHE A 281 3.80 -19.84 -5.46
C PHE A 281 3.22 -18.51 -4.96
N MET A 282 3.82 -17.38 -5.34
CA MET A 282 3.31 -16.06 -4.95
C MET A 282 1.91 -15.81 -5.51
N LYS A 283 1.62 -16.21 -6.76
CA LYS A 283 0.27 -16.08 -7.34
C LYS A 283 -0.76 -16.97 -6.65
N GLU A 284 -0.40 -18.22 -6.34
CA GLU A 284 -1.29 -19.17 -5.67
C GLU A 284 -1.67 -18.72 -4.25
N HIS A 285 -0.75 -18.02 -3.58
CA HIS A 285 -0.94 -17.57 -2.21
C HIS A 285 -1.31 -16.08 -2.08
N ASP A 286 -1.53 -15.38 -3.19
CA ASP A 286 -1.84 -13.94 -3.24
C ASP A 286 -0.77 -13.07 -2.56
N LEU A 287 0.51 -13.39 -2.78
CA LEU A 287 1.63 -12.63 -2.22
C LEU A 287 2.04 -11.50 -3.16
N SER A 288 1.86 -10.26 -2.68
CA SER A 288 2.42 -9.09 -3.34
C SER A 288 3.94 -9.10 -3.28
N ASN A 289 4.59 -8.51 -4.31
CA ASN A 289 6.04 -8.57 -4.44
C ASN A 289 6.70 -7.35 -5.11
N ALA A 290 7.95 -7.06 -4.75
CA ALA A 290 8.80 -6.10 -5.46
C ALA A 290 10.16 -6.71 -5.82
N ASN A 291 10.53 -6.70 -7.11
CA ASN A 291 11.80 -7.28 -7.56
C ASN A 291 13.01 -6.38 -7.27
N TRP A 292 14.11 -6.98 -6.81
CA TRP A 292 15.45 -6.39 -6.73
C TRP A 292 16.25 -6.60 -8.02
N ALA A 293 16.77 -5.57 -8.69
CA ALA A 293 16.46 -4.16 -8.47
C ALA A 293 16.38 -3.36 -9.76
N LEU A 294 15.53 -2.33 -9.72
CA LEU A 294 15.56 -1.24 -10.69
C LEU A 294 16.85 -0.45 -10.49
N ASN A 295 17.87 -0.84 -11.25
CA ASN A 295 19.21 -0.29 -11.21
C ASN A 295 19.97 -0.63 -12.50
N ASP A 296 21.17 -0.08 -12.63
CA ASP A 296 22.12 -0.37 -13.71
C ASP A 296 23.53 -0.73 -13.22
N LYS A 297 23.70 -1.14 -11.97
CA LYS A 297 24.97 -1.70 -11.49
C LYS A 297 25.33 -2.93 -12.32
N ASP A 298 26.63 -3.12 -12.58
CA ASP A 298 27.15 -4.27 -13.32
C ASP A 298 27.07 -5.55 -12.46
N GLU A 299 25.86 -6.09 -12.32
CA GLU A 299 25.53 -7.31 -11.59
C GLU A 299 24.27 -7.96 -12.18
N GLY A 300 24.10 -9.27 -11.96
CA GLY A 300 22.97 -10.03 -12.49
C GLY A 300 21.58 -9.55 -12.02
N ALA A 301 21.47 -8.95 -10.82
CA ALA A 301 20.20 -8.49 -10.27
C ALA A 301 19.64 -7.25 -10.97
N SER A 302 20.51 -6.38 -11.49
CA SER A 302 20.11 -5.10 -12.09
C SER A 302 19.19 -5.31 -13.29
N THR A 303 18.12 -4.51 -13.36
CA THR A 303 17.22 -4.52 -14.52
C THR A 303 17.90 -4.01 -15.78
N TYR A 304 18.87 -3.10 -15.67
CA TYR A 304 19.52 -2.45 -16.81
C TYR A 304 21.02 -2.70 -16.85
N TYR A 305 21.60 -2.64 -18.05
CA TYR A 305 23.05 -2.59 -18.22
C TYR A 305 23.60 -1.20 -17.83
N PRO A 306 24.86 -1.12 -17.35
CA PRO A 306 25.48 0.12 -16.90
C PRO A 306 25.31 1.32 -17.84
N ASP A 307 24.85 2.43 -17.28
CA ASP A 307 24.62 3.71 -17.96
C ASP A 307 23.63 3.63 -19.13
N THR A 308 22.73 2.65 -19.10
CA THR A 308 21.68 2.47 -20.12
C THR A 308 20.29 2.22 -19.50
N MET A 309 19.27 2.23 -20.35
CA MET A 309 17.94 1.67 -20.05
C MET A 309 17.70 0.36 -20.83
N THR A 310 18.78 -0.33 -21.22
CA THR A 310 18.69 -1.61 -21.93
C THR A 310 18.53 -2.74 -20.93
N LEU A 311 17.46 -3.51 -21.07
CA LEU A 311 17.15 -4.59 -20.13
C LEU A 311 18.19 -5.72 -20.17
N THR A 312 18.65 -6.13 -18.99
CA THR A 312 19.41 -7.37 -18.74
C THR A 312 18.49 -8.60 -18.90
N PRO A 313 19.03 -9.84 -18.84
CA PRO A 313 18.20 -11.03 -18.73
C PRO A 313 17.22 -10.99 -17.53
N SER A 314 17.68 -10.56 -16.36
CA SER A 314 16.83 -10.35 -15.18
C SER A 314 15.73 -9.33 -15.46
N GLY A 315 16.09 -8.16 -15.98
CA GLY A 315 15.13 -7.10 -16.33
C GLY A 315 14.06 -7.55 -17.33
N LYS A 316 14.41 -8.35 -18.34
CA LYS A 316 13.45 -8.93 -19.29
C LYS A 316 12.49 -9.90 -18.63
N LYS A 317 13.00 -10.80 -17.78
CA LYS A 317 12.19 -11.79 -17.05
C LYS A 317 11.20 -11.09 -16.14
N VAL A 318 11.68 -10.14 -15.32
CA VAL A 318 10.88 -9.39 -14.35
C VAL A 318 9.83 -8.53 -15.04
N LYS A 319 10.19 -7.80 -16.12
CA LYS A 319 9.22 -6.99 -16.87
C LYS A 319 8.05 -7.84 -17.39
N SER A 320 8.35 -9.04 -17.88
CA SER A 320 7.32 -9.99 -18.32
C SER A 320 6.42 -10.46 -17.17
N ILE A 321 7.00 -10.77 -16.01
CA ILE A 321 6.24 -11.19 -14.82
C ILE A 321 5.30 -10.08 -14.35
N ILE A 322 5.81 -8.85 -14.18
CA ILE A 322 5.02 -7.71 -13.71
C ILE A 322 3.89 -7.41 -14.69
N ALA A 323 4.18 -7.31 -15.99
CA ALA A 323 3.17 -7.04 -17.01
C ALA A 323 2.02 -8.06 -17.00
N ASN A 324 2.31 -9.33 -16.71
CA ASN A 324 1.36 -10.44 -16.68
C ASN A 324 0.86 -10.84 -15.28
N TRP A 325 1.10 -10.03 -14.25
CA TRP A 325 0.51 -10.26 -12.91
C TRP A 325 -1.04 -10.21 -12.95
N PRO A 326 -1.78 -11.09 -12.23
CA PRO A 326 -3.22 -11.24 -12.42
C PRO A 326 -4.04 -9.98 -12.09
N TYR A 327 -3.68 -9.27 -11.02
CA TYR A 327 -4.31 -8.03 -10.64
C TYR A 327 -3.48 -6.84 -11.10
N LYS A 328 -4.19 -5.82 -11.57
CA LYS A 328 -3.65 -4.55 -12.05
C LYS A 328 -4.49 -3.43 -11.48
N LEU A 329 -3.82 -2.31 -11.22
CA LEU A 329 -4.50 -1.07 -10.91
C LEU A 329 -5.28 -0.64 -12.15
N GLU A 330 -6.53 -0.23 -11.95
CA GLU A 330 -7.45 0.06 -13.04
C GLU A 330 -6.84 1.04 -14.04
N ASN A 331 -7.08 0.79 -15.33
CA ASN A 331 -6.63 1.68 -16.37
C ASN A 331 -7.46 2.96 -16.33
N ARG A 332 -6.77 4.09 -16.19
CA ARG A 332 -7.36 5.41 -16.21
C ARG A 332 -8.11 5.62 -17.52
N THR A 333 -9.41 5.90 -17.46
CA THR A 333 -10.15 6.38 -18.64
C THR A 333 -9.65 7.78 -18.96
N GLN A 334 -9.05 7.98 -20.12
CA GLN A 334 -8.70 9.32 -20.60
C GLN A 334 -9.98 10.14 -20.82
N LYS A 335 -9.95 11.40 -20.39
CA LYS A 335 -11.04 12.36 -20.49
C LYS A 335 -10.50 13.67 -21.04
N GLU A 336 -11.27 14.29 -21.93
CA GLU A 336 -11.05 15.70 -22.26
C GLU A 336 -11.47 16.56 -21.07
N CYS A 337 -10.55 17.37 -20.55
CA CYS A 337 -10.79 18.25 -19.40
C CYS A 337 -10.88 19.73 -19.78
N THR A 338 -10.97 20.03 -21.08
CA THR A 338 -11.05 21.41 -21.59
C THR A 338 -12.23 22.14 -20.94
N GLY A 339 -11.93 23.26 -20.27
CA GLY A 339 -12.94 24.10 -19.62
C GLY A 339 -13.37 23.66 -18.22
N VAL A 340 -12.77 22.59 -17.66
CA VAL A 340 -12.95 22.22 -16.26
C VAL A 340 -12.01 23.06 -15.38
N ASN A 341 -12.50 23.49 -14.22
CA ASN A 341 -11.72 24.24 -13.25
C ASN A 341 -10.50 23.42 -12.75
N VAL A 342 -9.34 24.05 -12.62
CA VAL A 342 -8.13 23.42 -12.06
C VAL A 342 -7.92 23.89 -10.61
N TYR A 343 -7.84 22.97 -9.66
CA TYR A 343 -7.57 23.28 -8.24
C TYR A 343 -6.27 24.12 -8.11
N PRO A 344 -6.25 25.20 -7.30
CA PRO A 344 -7.25 25.61 -6.30
C PRO A 344 -8.35 26.58 -6.79
N ASN A 345 -8.63 26.63 -8.10
CA ASN A 345 -9.69 27.50 -8.63
C ASN A 345 -11.08 26.86 -8.44
N TRP A 346 -11.67 27.06 -7.26
CA TRP A 346 -12.95 26.50 -6.86
C TRP A 346 -14.14 26.81 -7.82
N THR A 347 -15.16 25.95 -7.83
CA THR A 347 -16.31 26.02 -8.76
C THR A 347 -17.49 26.83 -8.24
N ARG A 348 -17.59 27.05 -6.92
CA ARG A 348 -18.74 27.70 -6.25
C ARG A 348 -18.32 28.77 -5.25
N LYS A 349 -19.28 29.66 -4.95
CA LYS A 349 -19.17 30.76 -3.98
C LYS A 349 -20.19 30.55 -2.88
N SER A 350 -19.80 30.80 -1.63
CA SER A 350 -20.72 30.66 -0.49
C SER A 350 -21.88 31.68 -0.50
N TRP A 351 -21.76 32.79 -1.23
CA TRP A 351 -22.79 33.82 -1.39
C TRP A 351 -22.53 34.70 -2.63
N GLU A 352 -23.57 35.42 -3.07
CA GLU A 352 -23.51 36.31 -4.24
C GLU A 352 -22.60 37.52 -3.99
N GLY A 353 -21.43 37.53 -4.64
CA GLY A 353 -20.39 38.54 -4.45
C GLY A 353 -19.15 38.05 -3.71
N GLY A 354 -19.16 36.83 -3.17
CA GLY A 354 -18.01 36.19 -2.53
C GLY A 354 -16.93 35.69 -3.49
N ASN A 355 -15.84 35.19 -2.91
CA ASN A 355 -14.80 34.45 -3.64
C ASN A 355 -15.25 33.01 -3.89
N TYR A 356 -14.68 32.40 -4.93
CA TYR A 356 -14.82 30.96 -5.15
C TYR A 356 -14.04 30.21 -4.08
N ASP A 357 -14.71 29.34 -3.32
CA ASP A 357 -14.13 28.74 -2.11
C ASP A 357 -14.50 27.29 -1.86
N HIS A 358 -15.33 26.66 -2.70
CA HIS A 358 -15.75 25.26 -2.57
C HIS A 358 -16.24 24.66 -3.89
N SER A 359 -16.59 23.38 -3.85
CA SER A 359 -17.35 22.66 -4.88
C SER A 359 -18.61 22.03 -4.29
N ASP A 360 -19.67 21.97 -5.08
CA ASP A 360 -20.93 21.31 -4.72
C ASP A 360 -21.06 19.94 -5.40
N ASN A 361 -22.02 19.12 -4.96
CA ASN A 361 -22.33 17.83 -5.57
C ASN A 361 -22.45 17.95 -7.11
N GLY A 362 -21.71 17.12 -7.82
CA GLY A 362 -21.69 17.00 -9.26
C GLY A 362 -20.68 17.90 -9.97
N ASP A 363 -20.04 18.83 -9.27
CA ASP A 363 -19.01 19.70 -9.85
C ASP A 363 -17.75 18.90 -10.20
N TYR A 364 -17.14 19.26 -11.33
CA TYR A 364 -15.87 18.68 -11.76
C TYR A 364 -14.71 19.62 -11.48
N MET A 365 -13.58 19.04 -11.07
CA MET A 365 -12.33 19.76 -10.87
C MET A 365 -11.14 18.91 -11.32
N VAL A 366 -10.19 19.56 -11.98
CA VAL A 366 -8.90 18.97 -12.32
C VAL A 366 -7.92 19.22 -11.18
N TYR A 367 -7.21 18.19 -10.77
CA TYR A 367 -6.08 18.30 -9.85
C TYR A 367 -5.04 17.25 -10.20
N GLN A 368 -3.79 17.66 -10.42
CA GLN A 368 -2.68 16.77 -10.80
C GLN A 368 -3.03 15.88 -12.01
N ASP A 369 -3.54 16.50 -13.08
CA ASP A 369 -3.96 15.83 -14.33
C ASP A 369 -5.05 14.76 -14.15
N LYS A 370 -5.75 14.77 -13.02
CA LYS A 370 -6.88 13.89 -12.72
C LYS A 370 -8.17 14.69 -12.66
N LEU A 371 -9.24 14.11 -13.20
CA LEU A 371 -10.58 14.69 -13.21
C LEU A 371 -11.41 14.10 -12.07
N TYR A 372 -11.71 14.93 -11.08
CA TYR A 372 -12.55 14.56 -9.94
C TYR A 372 -13.94 15.14 -10.07
N GLN A 373 -14.94 14.41 -9.57
CA GLN A 373 -16.29 14.90 -9.34
C GLN A 373 -16.55 15.03 -7.84
N ALA A 374 -17.07 16.16 -7.38
CA ALA A 374 -17.47 16.34 -5.99
C ALA A 374 -18.77 15.54 -5.72
N ASN A 375 -18.76 14.70 -4.68
CA ASN A 375 -19.89 13.88 -4.26
C ASN A 375 -20.91 14.68 -3.43
N TRP A 376 -20.43 15.71 -2.73
CA TRP A 376 -21.21 16.68 -1.96
C TRP A 376 -20.38 17.95 -1.75
N TYR A 377 -20.92 18.90 -0.96
CA TYR A 377 -20.20 20.12 -0.61
C TYR A 377 -18.79 19.80 -0.06
N THR A 378 -17.76 20.38 -0.65
CA THR A 378 -16.39 20.16 -0.19
C THR A 378 -15.48 21.36 -0.38
N LYS A 379 -14.54 21.46 0.57
CA LYS A 379 -13.40 22.38 0.58
C LYS A 379 -12.07 21.64 0.67
N SER A 380 -12.10 20.30 0.63
CA SER A 380 -10.89 19.49 0.67
C SER A 380 -10.25 19.37 -0.71
N THR A 381 -8.95 19.14 -0.74
CA THR A 381 -8.19 18.96 -1.98
C THR A 381 -8.78 17.79 -2.79
N PRO A 382 -8.99 17.92 -4.11
CA PRO A 382 -9.55 16.83 -4.90
C PRO A 382 -8.79 15.51 -4.73
N GLY A 383 -9.52 14.43 -4.42
CA GLY A 383 -8.95 13.10 -4.16
C GLY A 383 -8.38 12.87 -2.76
N SER A 384 -8.42 13.85 -1.85
CA SER A 384 -7.90 13.68 -0.48
C SER A 384 -8.86 12.96 0.47
N ASP A 385 -10.15 12.88 0.14
CA ASP A 385 -11.17 12.24 0.97
C ASP A 385 -12.40 11.83 0.14
N ASN A 386 -13.44 11.35 0.83
CA ASN A 386 -14.64 10.77 0.23
C ASN A 386 -15.56 11.79 -0.44
N SER A 387 -15.28 13.08 -0.28
CA SER A 387 -16.06 14.11 -0.95
C SER A 387 -15.74 14.21 -2.45
N TRP A 388 -14.75 13.46 -2.95
CA TRP A 388 -14.39 13.38 -4.35
C TRP A 388 -14.47 11.96 -4.90
N SER A 389 -14.83 11.85 -6.16
CA SER A 389 -14.70 10.63 -6.95
C SER A 389 -13.80 10.88 -8.16
N LEU A 390 -12.76 10.06 -8.31
CA LEU A 390 -11.93 10.07 -9.52
C LEU A 390 -12.74 9.54 -10.71
N THR A 391 -12.83 10.32 -11.78
CA THR A 391 -13.64 9.98 -12.98
C THR A 391 -12.81 9.77 -14.25
N GLY A 392 -11.52 10.08 -14.19
CA GLY A 392 -10.58 9.87 -15.28
C GLY A 392 -9.31 10.69 -15.13
N ILE A 393 -8.43 10.59 -16.12
CA ILE A 393 -7.27 11.48 -16.28
C ILE A 393 -7.49 12.46 -17.41
N CYS A 394 -7.00 13.68 -17.21
CA CYS A 394 -6.94 14.69 -18.23
C CYS A 394 -5.77 14.42 -19.16
N THR A 395 -6.04 14.39 -20.45
CA THR A 395 -5.01 14.46 -21.48
C THR A 395 -5.04 15.84 -22.11
N ASP A 396 -3.86 16.42 -22.30
CA ASP A 396 -3.68 17.67 -23.05
C ASP A 396 -4.13 17.56 -24.52
#